data_AF-A0A0T7A858-F1
#
_entry.id   AF-A0A0T7A858-F1
#
_cell.length_a   1.000
_cell.length_b   1.000
_cell.length_c   1.000
_cell.angle_alpha   90.00
_cell.angle_beta   90.00
_cell.angle_gamma   90.00
#
_symmetry.space_group_name_H-M   'P 1'
#
loop_
_entity.id
_entity.type
_entity.pdbx_description
1 polymer ?
#
loop_
_entity_poly.entity_id
_entity_poly.type
_entity_poly.pdbx_seq_one_letter_code
_entity_poly.pdbx_strand_id
1 'polypeptide(L)'
;MAKVIRSLILASAMVLPVALPAMACDGLRQASEALNRGDEAAARAAAAPESVAGCSSTEIALTRRVVALVTFNRVAAAVGQGAKLESFEGDLTTASRDAGGPWQILDALGDISREHRDYEAAATYYQQALEDSANEELTPDWMAPDKDYILRLDRLGSEMRLAATKPVKLAARGACKFSYRGVSIKKKATPVRYVFGTAEFTPEGLQSAKDLFECLKSAKPPAITLIGHTDPVGTTEANKALSIARAEALAHYLVDAGYPGTWIAVGKGEEEPFKPDDPSAYDEAMLHQLDRRVEVDVGN
;
A
#
# COMPACT_ATOMS: atom_id res chain seq x y z
N MET A 1 14.45 4.30 -10.48
CA MET A 1 13.96 3.36 -9.44
C MET A 1 14.99 3.11 -8.34
N ALA A 2 16.17 2.54 -8.67
CA ALA A 2 17.15 2.10 -7.67
C ALA A 2 17.58 3.16 -6.63
N LYS A 3 17.76 4.43 -7.01
CA LYS A 3 18.20 5.49 -6.07
C LYS A 3 17.10 5.87 -5.06
N VAL A 4 15.84 5.95 -5.51
CA VAL A 4 14.69 6.30 -4.67
C VAL A 4 14.38 5.15 -3.70
N ILE A 5 14.32 3.92 -4.21
CA ILE A 5 14.15 2.71 -3.39
C ILE A 5 15.27 2.58 -2.35
N ARG A 6 16.53 2.80 -2.75
CA ARG A 6 17.66 2.79 -1.80
C ARG A 6 17.48 3.78 -0.65
N SER A 7 17.11 5.03 -0.96
CA SER A 7 16.90 6.05 0.08
C SER A 7 15.73 5.73 1.00
N LEU A 8 14.64 5.19 0.47
CA LEU A 8 13.44 4.85 1.25
C LEU A 8 13.64 3.63 2.13
N ILE A 9 14.27 2.58 1.60
CA ILE A 9 14.61 1.38 2.39
C ILE A 9 15.55 1.74 3.53
N LEU A 10 16.51 2.64 3.29
CA LEU A 10 17.39 3.14 4.35
C LEU A 10 16.61 3.94 5.41
N ALA A 11 15.66 4.77 4.98
CA ALA A 11 14.82 5.57 5.87
C ALA A 11 13.87 4.73 6.74
N SER A 12 13.51 3.54 6.25
CA SER A 12 12.68 2.57 6.97
C SER A 12 13.46 1.69 7.96
N ALA A 13 14.79 1.81 8.00
CA ALA A 13 15.62 1.10 8.97
C ALA A 13 15.37 1.63 10.39
N MET A 14 15.15 0.72 11.34
CA MET A 14 14.68 1.05 12.68
C MET A 14 15.78 0.97 13.72
N VAL A 15 15.84 1.95 14.61
CA VAL A 15 16.60 1.89 15.87
C VAL A 15 15.64 2.18 17.01
N LEU A 16 15.68 1.37 18.06
CA LEU A 16 14.80 1.56 19.21
C LEU A 16 15.31 2.72 20.10
N PRO A 17 14.42 3.58 20.62
CA PRO A 17 14.82 4.57 21.61
C PRO A 17 15.38 3.89 22.86
N VAL A 18 16.44 4.49 23.44
CA VAL A 18 17.23 3.94 24.56
C VAL A 18 16.41 3.71 25.83
N ALA A 19 15.27 4.38 25.99
CA ALA A 19 14.41 4.29 27.16
C ALA A 19 13.07 3.62 26.81
N LEU A 20 13.05 2.29 26.75
CA LEU A 20 11.81 1.55 26.93
C LEU A 20 11.58 1.33 28.43
N PRO A 21 10.32 1.38 28.92
CA PRO A 21 10.03 0.86 30.25
C PRO A 21 10.51 -0.59 30.34
N ALA A 22 10.91 -1.04 31.54
CA ALA A 22 11.36 -2.41 31.76
C ALA A 22 10.33 -3.39 31.18
N MET A 23 10.64 -3.98 30.03
CA MET A 23 9.73 -4.91 29.37
C MET A 23 9.71 -6.19 30.19
N ALA A 24 8.52 -6.63 30.58
CA ALA A 24 8.34 -7.85 31.37
C ALA A 24 8.76 -9.09 30.58
N CYS A 25 8.60 -9.06 29.26
CA CYS A 25 9.07 -10.11 28.36
C CYS A 25 10.58 -10.02 28.09
N ASP A 26 11.33 -11.02 28.57
CA ASP A 26 12.78 -11.14 28.34
C ASP A 26 13.15 -11.25 26.86
N GLY A 27 12.41 -12.04 26.09
CA GLY A 27 12.63 -12.21 24.65
C GLY A 27 12.51 -10.88 23.90
N LEU A 28 11.48 -10.08 24.22
CA LEU A 28 11.29 -8.78 23.57
C LEU A 28 12.44 -7.80 23.91
N ARG A 29 12.90 -7.81 25.17
CA ARG A 29 14.06 -7.02 25.61
C ARG A 29 15.34 -7.44 24.89
N GLN A 30 15.64 -8.73 24.86
CA GLN A 30 16.83 -9.26 24.21
C GLN A 30 16.80 -8.98 22.69
N ALA A 31 15.66 -9.15 22.03
CA ALA A 31 15.49 -8.85 20.61
C ALA A 31 15.72 -7.36 20.32
N SER A 32 15.22 -6.48 21.20
CA SER A 32 15.38 -5.03 21.10
C SER A 32 16.84 -4.59 21.24
N GLU A 33 17.55 -5.16 22.22
CA GLU A 33 18.98 -4.93 22.39
C GLU A 33 19.79 -5.44 21.18
N ALA A 34 19.41 -6.60 20.63
CA ALA A 34 20.03 -7.16 19.44
C ALA A 34 19.78 -6.31 18.18
N LEU A 35 18.58 -5.75 18.01
CA LEU A 35 18.25 -4.81 16.94
C LEU A 35 19.20 -3.60 16.96
N ASN A 36 19.38 -2.98 18.14
CA ASN A 36 20.25 -1.82 18.29
C ASN A 36 21.73 -2.13 18.02
N ARG A 37 22.16 -3.38 18.19
CA ARG A 37 23.53 -3.84 17.86
C ARG A 37 23.68 -4.39 16.44
N GLY A 38 22.58 -4.59 15.71
CA GLY A 38 22.59 -5.30 14.42
C GLY A 38 22.99 -6.78 14.55
N ASP A 39 22.72 -7.42 15.69
CA ASP A 39 23.13 -8.79 15.99
C ASP A 39 22.00 -9.78 15.68
N GLU A 40 21.98 -10.31 14.45
CA GLU A 40 20.95 -11.26 14.02
C GLU A 40 20.94 -12.58 14.80
N ALA A 41 22.11 -13.07 15.23
CA ALA A 41 22.19 -14.32 15.95
C ALA A 41 21.54 -14.18 17.32
N ALA A 42 21.86 -13.08 18.03
CA ALA A 42 21.22 -12.76 19.30
C ALA A 42 19.72 -12.48 19.12
N ALA A 43 19.32 -11.80 18.05
CA ALA A 43 17.90 -11.55 17.77
C ALA A 43 17.14 -12.87 17.59
N ARG A 44 17.66 -13.81 16.79
CA ARG A 44 17.04 -15.13 16.62
C ARG A 44 16.94 -15.91 17.94
N ALA A 45 17.98 -15.87 18.77
CA ALA A 45 17.97 -16.51 20.08
C ALA A 45 16.93 -15.89 21.04
N ALA A 46 16.67 -14.59 20.92
CA ALA A 46 15.66 -13.90 21.72
C ALA A 46 14.22 -14.35 21.43
N ALA A 47 13.95 -14.93 20.26
CA ALA A 47 12.66 -15.50 19.91
C ALA A 47 12.51 -16.99 20.28
N ALA A 48 13.52 -17.60 20.91
CA ALA A 48 13.48 -19.00 21.32
C ALA A 48 12.44 -19.23 22.45
N PRO A 49 11.84 -20.43 22.56
CA PRO A 49 10.78 -20.72 23.53
C PRO A 49 11.11 -20.36 24.98
N GLU A 50 12.36 -20.58 25.39
CA GLU A 50 12.89 -20.25 26.70
C GLU A 50 12.95 -18.74 26.96
N SER A 51 13.31 -17.95 25.94
CA SER A 51 13.43 -16.50 26.02
C SER A 51 12.06 -15.82 26.10
N VAL A 52 11.03 -16.44 25.55
CA VAL A 52 9.65 -15.93 25.59
C VAL A 52 8.76 -16.63 26.63
N ALA A 53 9.36 -17.43 27.51
CA ALA A 53 8.64 -18.10 28.58
C ALA A 53 8.00 -17.07 29.52
N GLY A 54 6.67 -17.07 29.62
CA GLY A 54 5.92 -16.12 30.44
C GLY A 54 5.54 -14.81 29.73
N CYS A 55 5.93 -14.62 28.47
CA CYS A 55 5.47 -13.50 27.66
C CYS A 55 4.02 -13.71 27.19
N SER A 56 3.27 -12.62 27.05
CA SER A 56 1.96 -12.61 26.39
C SER A 56 2.06 -12.95 24.90
N SER A 57 0.95 -13.33 24.28
CA SER A 57 0.90 -13.58 22.83
C SER A 57 1.33 -12.36 22.00
N THR A 58 0.96 -11.16 22.44
CA THR A 58 1.32 -9.90 21.79
C THR A 58 2.81 -9.62 21.93
N GLU A 59 3.41 -9.84 23.11
CA GLU A 59 4.87 -9.71 23.30
C GLU A 59 5.65 -10.73 22.48
N ILE A 60 5.16 -11.96 22.35
CA ILE A 60 5.75 -12.98 21.47
C ILE A 60 5.71 -12.52 20.01
N ALA A 61 4.57 -11.99 19.56
CA ALA A 61 4.44 -11.45 18.20
C ALA A 61 5.39 -10.27 17.96
N LEU A 62 5.44 -9.31 18.88
CA LEU A 62 6.36 -8.17 18.82
C LEU A 62 7.82 -8.61 18.83
N THR A 63 8.17 -9.64 19.61
CA THR A 63 9.53 -10.21 19.64
C THR A 63 9.91 -10.68 18.23
N ARG A 64 9.06 -11.48 17.58
CA ARG A 64 9.30 -11.96 16.21
C ARG A 64 9.39 -10.81 15.20
N ARG A 65 8.58 -9.76 15.36
CA ARG A 65 8.66 -8.55 14.52
C ARG A 65 9.98 -7.81 14.69
N VAL A 66 10.45 -7.62 15.91
CA VAL A 66 11.76 -7.02 16.18
C VAL A 66 12.88 -7.85 15.56
N VAL A 67 12.83 -9.19 15.66
CA VAL A 67 13.79 -10.08 14.98
C VAL A 67 13.77 -9.88 13.46
N ALA A 68 12.59 -9.81 12.86
CA ALA A 68 12.45 -9.56 11.43
C ALA A 68 12.99 -8.18 11.03
N LEU A 69 12.86 -7.16 11.89
CA LEU A 69 13.46 -5.84 11.66
C LEU A 69 15.00 -5.85 11.72
N VAL A 70 15.63 -6.77 12.47
CA VAL A 70 17.09 -6.93 12.42
C VAL A 70 17.52 -7.41 11.02
N THR A 71 16.82 -8.41 10.47
CA THR A 71 17.03 -8.87 9.10
C THR A 71 16.79 -7.74 8.09
N PHE A 72 15.69 -6.99 8.26
CA PHE A 72 15.39 -5.85 7.39
C PHE A 72 16.49 -4.77 7.43
N ASN A 73 16.98 -4.42 8.61
CA ASN A 73 18.06 -3.44 8.77
C ASN A 73 19.35 -3.88 8.07
N ARG A 74 19.71 -5.18 8.12
CA ARG A 74 20.84 -5.71 7.35
C ARG A 74 20.61 -5.54 5.85
N VAL A 75 19.42 -5.92 5.37
CA VAL A 75 19.05 -5.78 3.95
C VAL A 75 19.12 -4.32 3.53
N ALA A 76 18.57 -3.41 4.33
CA ALA A 76 18.60 -1.98 4.08
C ALA A 76 20.04 -1.44 4.01
N ALA A 77 20.91 -1.84 4.93
CA ALA A 77 22.32 -1.47 4.91
C ALA A 77 23.04 -1.97 3.65
N ALA A 78 22.82 -3.22 3.25
CA ALA A 78 23.41 -3.80 2.04
C ALA A 78 22.92 -3.09 0.76
N VAL A 79 21.62 -2.80 0.68
CA VAL A 79 21.01 -2.06 -0.44
C VAL A 79 21.56 -0.62 -0.49
N GLY A 80 21.73 0.03 0.66
CA GLY A 80 22.38 1.34 0.78
C GLY A 80 23.83 1.34 0.27
N GLN A 81 24.54 0.22 0.42
CA GLN A 81 25.89 0.00 -0.09
C GLN A 81 25.93 -0.43 -1.58
N GLY A 82 24.77 -0.54 -2.22
CA GLY A 82 24.66 -0.81 -3.65
C GLY A 82 24.19 -2.21 -4.02
N ALA A 83 23.92 -3.08 -3.06
CA ALA A 83 23.28 -4.36 -3.33
C ALA A 83 21.89 -4.15 -3.95
N LYS A 84 21.44 -5.15 -4.70
CA LYS A 84 20.12 -5.16 -5.30
C LYS A 84 19.09 -5.70 -4.31
N LEU A 85 17.93 -5.07 -4.21
CA LEU A 85 16.89 -5.50 -3.28
C LEU A 85 16.38 -6.91 -3.63
N GLU A 86 16.22 -7.24 -4.92
CA GLU A 86 15.76 -8.56 -5.36
C GLU A 86 16.64 -9.72 -4.86
N SER A 87 17.92 -9.46 -4.58
CA SER A 87 18.84 -10.49 -4.07
C SER A 87 18.52 -10.97 -2.64
N PHE A 88 17.65 -10.25 -1.93
CA PHE A 88 17.21 -10.56 -0.57
C PHE A 88 15.76 -11.04 -0.48
N GLU A 89 15.09 -11.32 -1.62
CA GLU A 89 13.68 -11.74 -1.63
C GLU A 89 13.39 -12.95 -0.73
N GLY A 90 14.29 -13.94 -0.72
CA GLY A 90 14.17 -15.14 0.12
C GLY A 90 14.25 -14.83 1.63
N ASP A 91 15.16 -13.95 2.03
CA ASP A 91 15.32 -13.51 3.42
C ASP A 91 14.09 -12.74 3.88
N LEU A 92 13.61 -11.79 3.06
CA LEU A 92 12.45 -10.96 3.35
C LEU A 92 11.15 -11.78 3.40
N THR A 93 10.97 -12.72 2.48
CA THR A 93 9.80 -13.62 2.47
C THR A 93 9.77 -14.49 3.72
N THR A 94 10.92 -15.05 4.12
CA THR A 94 11.04 -15.86 5.34
C THR A 94 10.73 -15.03 6.59
N ALA A 95 11.35 -13.86 6.71
CA ALA A 95 11.12 -12.95 7.83
C ALA A 95 9.66 -12.48 7.90
N SER A 96 9.05 -12.15 6.76
CA SER A 96 7.63 -11.78 6.66
C SER A 96 6.72 -12.90 7.18
N ARG A 97 6.92 -14.13 6.72
CA ARG A 97 6.12 -15.29 7.14
C ARG A 97 6.23 -15.52 8.65
N ASP A 98 7.44 -15.44 9.20
CA ASP A 98 7.69 -15.80 10.60
C ASP A 98 7.21 -14.72 11.58
N ALA A 99 7.19 -13.45 11.15
CA ALA A 99 6.77 -12.31 11.97
C ALA A 99 5.35 -11.78 11.67
N GLY A 100 4.64 -12.37 10.72
CA GLY A 100 3.34 -11.90 10.27
C GLY A 100 3.40 -10.58 9.50
N GLY A 101 4.47 -10.38 8.73
CA GLY A 101 4.65 -9.29 7.77
C GLY A 101 4.66 -7.88 8.38
N PRO A 102 5.76 -7.44 9.03
CA PRO A 102 5.97 -6.04 9.34
C PRO A 102 5.90 -5.18 8.07
N TRP A 103 5.27 -4.00 8.16
CA TRP A 103 5.02 -3.13 7.00
C TRP A 103 6.29 -2.81 6.19
N GLN A 104 7.45 -2.68 6.84
CA GLN A 104 8.73 -2.41 6.16
C GLN A 104 9.12 -3.53 5.20
N ILE A 105 8.92 -4.78 5.64
CA ILE A 105 9.25 -5.97 4.85
C ILE A 105 8.22 -6.14 3.74
N LEU A 106 6.95 -5.90 4.02
CA LEU A 106 5.88 -5.93 3.01
C LEU A 106 6.11 -4.86 1.94
N ASP A 107 6.47 -3.63 2.31
CA ASP A 107 6.83 -2.57 1.36
C ASP A 107 8.01 -3.00 0.46
N ALA A 108 9.07 -3.56 1.03
CA ALA A 108 10.20 -4.09 0.26
C ALA A 108 9.82 -5.24 -0.68
N LEU A 109 8.95 -6.17 -0.26
CA LEU A 109 8.43 -7.22 -1.13
C LEU A 109 7.53 -6.66 -2.25
N GLY A 110 6.79 -5.59 -1.96
CA GLY A 110 6.04 -4.81 -2.95
C GLY A 110 6.95 -4.16 -3.99
N ASP A 111 8.08 -3.58 -3.56
CA ASP A 111 9.09 -3.01 -4.45
C ASP A 111 9.74 -4.07 -5.34
N ILE A 112 10.07 -5.26 -4.81
CA ILE A 112 10.59 -6.40 -5.59
C ILE A 112 9.55 -6.85 -6.62
N SER A 113 8.29 -7.02 -6.20
CA SER A 113 7.21 -7.44 -7.10
C SER A 113 6.97 -6.41 -8.21
N ARG A 114 7.05 -5.11 -7.89
CA ARG A 114 6.97 -4.01 -8.86
C ARG A 114 8.12 -4.07 -9.87
N GLU A 115 9.34 -4.36 -9.43
CA GLU A 115 10.51 -4.53 -10.31
C GLU A 115 10.35 -5.74 -11.25
N HIS A 116 9.76 -6.83 -10.75
CA HIS A 116 9.39 -8.01 -11.56
C HIS A 116 8.16 -7.78 -12.45
N ARG A 117 7.51 -6.60 -12.39
CA ARG A 117 6.25 -6.27 -13.07
C ARG A 117 5.08 -7.17 -12.67
N ASP A 118 5.15 -7.81 -11.51
CA ASP A 118 4.03 -8.47 -10.87
C ASP A 118 3.22 -7.44 -10.07
N TYR A 119 2.45 -6.63 -10.80
CA TYR A 119 1.67 -5.55 -10.19
C TYR A 119 0.51 -6.06 -9.32
N GLU A 120 0.05 -7.29 -9.52
CA GLU A 120 -0.97 -7.91 -8.66
C GLU A 120 -0.39 -8.22 -7.27
N ALA A 121 0.79 -8.84 -7.22
CA ALA A 121 1.50 -9.08 -5.97
C ALA A 121 1.94 -7.76 -5.31
N ALA A 122 2.49 -6.82 -6.09
CA ALA A 122 2.92 -5.52 -5.57
C ALA A 122 1.77 -4.74 -4.93
N ALA A 123 0.61 -4.66 -5.59
CA ALA A 123 -0.60 -4.05 -5.04
C ALA A 123 -1.01 -4.68 -3.70
N THR A 124 -0.94 -6.00 -3.62
CA THR A 124 -1.29 -6.76 -2.41
C THR A 124 -0.32 -6.43 -1.28
N TYR A 125 0.99 -6.42 -1.55
CA TYR A 125 2.00 -6.13 -0.54
C TYR A 125 1.91 -4.70 -0.01
N TYR A 126 1.78 -3.68 -0.86
CA TYR A 126 1.61 -2.31 -0.39
C TYR A 126 0.33 -2.11 0.42
N GLN A 127 -0.76 -2.77 0.02
CA GLN A 127 -2.00 -2.74 0.78
C GLN A 127 -1.84 -3.41 2.16
N GLN A 128 -1.18 -4.56 2.22
CA GLN A 128 -0.89 -5.24 3.49
C GLN A 128 0.05 -4.39 4.36
N ALA A 129 1.05 -3.73 3.79
CA ALA A 129 1.94 -2.82 4.51
C ALA A 129 1.15 -1.66 5.14
N LEU A 130 0.22 -1.08 4.38
CA LEU A 130 -0.65 -0.01 4.87
C LEU A 130 -1.59 -0.49 6.00
N GLU A 131 -2.15 -1.70 5.87
CA GLU A 131 -2.97 -2.32 6.92
C GLU A 131 -2.17 -2.61 8.19
N ASP A 132 -0.98 -3.18 8.03
CA ASP A 132 -0.06 -3.48 9.12
C ASP A 132 0.40 -2.21 9.84
N SER A 133 0.65 -1.13 9.09
CA SER A 133 1.02 0.16 9.66
C SER A 133 -0.05 0.72 10.62
N ALA A 134 -1.33 0.40 10.38
CA ALA A 134 -2.46 0.84 11.20
C ALA A 134 -2.83 -0.14 12.32
N ASN A 135 -2.13 -1.28 12.44
CA ASN A 135 -2.31 -2.18 13.56
C ASN A 135 -1.50 -1.67 14.77
N GLU A 136 -2.11 -0.84 15.62
CA GLU A 136 -1.41 -0.26 16.78
C GLU A 136 -0.94 -1.30 17.81
N GLU A 137 -1.52 -2.51 17.82
CA GLU A 137 -1.09 -3.59 18.71
C GLU A 137 0.24 -4.22 18.25
N LEU A 138 0.40 -4.42 16.93
CA LEU A 138 1.58 -5.08 16.35
C LEU A 138 2.57 -4.11 15.68
N THR A 139 2.18 -2.84 15.58
CA THR A 139 2.97 -1.72 15.06
C THR A 139 2.86 -0.55 16.06
N PRO A 140 3.57 -0.61 17.20
CA PRO A 140 3.61 0.49 18.17
C PRO A 140 4.20 1.77 17.55
N ASP A 141 4.00 2.92 18.19
CA ASP A 141 4.36 4.24 17.62
C ASP A 141 5.81 4.35 17.14
N TRP A 142 6.76 3.71 17.83
CA TRP A 142 8.18 3.72 17.42
C TRP A 142 8.44 2.94 16.13
N MET A 143 7.55 2.01 15.76
CA MET A 143 7.62 1.21 14.53
C MET A 143 6.75 1.81 13.42
N ALA A 144 5.86 2.74 13.75
CA ALA A 144 4.88 3.27 12.81
C ALA A 144 5.56 4.13 11.71
N PRO A 145 5.12 4.02 10.45
CA PRO A 145 5.51 4.99 9.43
C PRO A 145 4.92 6.36 9.75
N ASP A 146 5.61 7.41 9.30
CA ASP A 146 5.07 8.77 9.38
C ASP A 146 3.92 9.00 8.40
N LYS A 147 3.32 10.19 8.49
CA LYS A 147 2.19 10.59 7.65
C LYS A 147 2.51 10.50 6.15
N ASP A 148 3.67 10.97 5.73
CA ASP A 148 4.01 11.06 4.31
C ASP A 148 4.25 9.66 3.73
N TYR A 149 4.83 8.76 4.54
CA TYR A 149 5.02 7.36 4.15
C TYR A 149 3.69 6.60 4.09
N ILE A 150 2.75 6.85 5.00
CA ILE A 150 1.38 6.30 4.91
C ILE A 150 0.70 6.71 3.59
N LEU A 151 0.81 7.99 3.21
CA LEU A 151 0.27 8.49 1.94
C LEU A 151 0.99 7.87 0.73
N ARG A 152 2.30 7.62 0.83
CA ARG A 152 3.07 6.92 -0.20
C ARG A 152 2.59 5.48 -0.39
N LEU A 153 2.41 4.72 0.69
CA LEU A 153 1.94 3.32 0.61
C LEU A 153 0.57 3.22 -0.06
N ASP A 154 -0.37 4.11 0.29
CA ASP A 154 -1.70 4.17 -0.36
C ASP A 154 -1.59 4.50 -1.86
N ARG A 155 -0.73 5.45 -2.22
CA ARG A 155 -0.48 5.81 -3.63
C ARG A 155 0.11 4.65 -4.42
N LEU A 156 1.10 3.95 -3.86
CA LEU A 156 1.71 2.79 -4.52
C LEU A 156 0.74 1.64 -4.67
N GLY A 157 -0.03 1.32 -3.63
CA GLY A 157 -1.10 0.33 -3.72
C GLY A 157 -2.09 0.69 -4.82
N SER A 158 -2.50 1.96 -4.91
CA SER A 158 -3.39 2.45 -5.97
C SER A 158 -2.75 2.37 -7.36
N GLU A 159 -1.49 2.80 -7.51
CA GLU A 159 -0.72 2.73 -8.76
C GLU A 159 -0.63 1.29 -9.28
N MET A 160 -0.25 0.35 -8.41
CA MET A 160 -0.12 -1.07 -8.79
C MET A 160 -1.47 -1.67 -9.19
N ARG A 161 -2.57 -1.29 -8.54
CA ARG A 161 -3.93 -1.73 -8.95
C ARG A 161 -4.33 -1.20 -10.31
N LEU A 162 -3.95 0.04 -10.64
CA LEU A 162 -4.18 0.60 -11.98
C LEU A 162 -3.33 -0.12 -13.05
N ALA A 163 -2.08 -0.46 -12.70
CA ALA A 163 -1.15 -1.15 -13.59
C ALA A 163 -1.51 -2.64 -13.81
N ALA A 164 -2.08 -3.30 -12.80
CA ALA A 164 -2.43 -4.71 -12.85
C ALA A 164 -3.48 -5.01 -13.94
N THR A 165 -3.24 -6.06 -14.73
CA THR A 165 -4.14 -6.46 -15.84
C THR A 165 -5.47 -7.01 -15.37
N LYS A 166 -5.50 -7.60 -14.17
CA LYS A 166 -6.70 -8.15 -13.52
C LYS A 166 -7.05 -7.36 -12.27
N PRO A 167 -8.33 -7.33 -11.86
CA PRO A 167 -8.72 -6.79 -10.57
C PRO A 167 -7.99 -7.50 -9.44
N VAL A 168 -7.22 -6.73 -8.67
CA VAL A 168 -6.55 -7.23 -7.47
C VAL A 168 -7.60 -7.40 -6.38
N LYS A 169 -7.83 -8.65 -5.97
CA LYS A 169 -8.73 -8.96 -4.85
C LYS A 169 -8.05 -8.57 -3.55
N LEU A 170 -8.49 -7.45 -2.98
CA LEU A 170 -7.99 -7.03 -1.68
C LEU A 170 -8.87 -7.63 -0.58
N ALA A 171 -8.28 -7.93 0.57
CA ALA A 171 -9.05 -8.28 1.75
C ALA A 171 -9.97 -7.09 2.08
N ALA A 172 -11.29 -7.32 2.04
CA ALA A 172 -12.31 -6.26 2.08
C ALA A 172 -12.21 -5.28 3.27
N ARG A 173 -11.48 -5.63 4.34
CA ARG A 173 -11.42 -4.85 5.59
C ARG A 173 -10.42 -3.70 5.57
N GLY A 174 -9.38 -3.75 4.75
CA GLY A 174 -8.30 -2.74 4.81
C GLY A 174 -8.23 -1.83 3.60
N ALA A 175 -8.28 -2.36 2.39
CA ALA A 175 -8.24 -1.56 1.14
C ALA A 175 -9.29 -0.44 1.05
N CYS A 176 -10.40 -0.63 1.74
CA CYS A 176 -11.52 0.29 1.79
C CYS A 176 -11.38 1.41 2.84
N LYS A 177 -10.34 1.38 3.68
CA LYS A 177 -10.12 2.42 4.68
C LYS A 177 -9.62 3.70 4.01
N PHE A 178 -10.24 4.81 4.39
CA PHE A 178 -9.82 6.17 4.03
C PHE A 178 -9.05 6.86 5.17
N SER A 179 -8.79 6.16 6.27
CA SER A 179 -7.90 6.67 7.32
C SER A 179 -7.08 5.55 7.95
N TYR A 180 -5.80 5.87 8.20
CA TYR A 180 -4.82 5.01 8.86
C TYR A 180 -4.08 5.86 9.89
N ARG A 181 -4.11 5.46 11.17
CA ARG A 181 -3.51 6.22 12.29
C ARG A 181 -3.83 7.72 12.29
N GLY A 182 -5.08 8.10 11.99
CA GLY A 182 -5.51 9.50 11.91
C GLY A 182 -5.08 10.25 10.64
N VAL A 183 -4.26 9.65 9.78
CA VAL A 183 -3.97 10.19 8.44
C VAL A 183 -5.17 9.96 7.55
N SER A 184 -5.75 11.02 7.01
CA SER A 184 -6.91 10.96 6.11
C SER A 184 -6.46 10.89 4.65
N ILE A 185 -6.92 9.86 3.95
CA ILE A 185 -6.78 9.72 2.50
C ILE A 185 -8.08 10.24 1.89
N LYS A 186 -8.04 11.45 1.34
CA LYS A 186 -9.22 12.09 0.76
C LYS A 186 -9.58 11.48 -0.58
N LYS A 187 -8.58 11.18 -1.39
CA LYS A 187 -8.72 10.82 -2.80
C LYS A 187 -8.00 9.51 -3.08
N LYS A 188 -8.68 8.58 -3.74
CA LYS A 188 -8.11 7.30 -4.17
C LYS A 188 -8.38 7.04 -5.64
N ALA A 189 -7.39 6.55 -6.37
CA ALA A 189 -7.61 6.07 -7.73
C ALA A 189 -8.28 4.69 -7.71
N THR A 190 -9.24 4.48 -8.61
CA THR A 190 -10.00 3.23 -8.70
C THR A 190 -9.65 2.51 -10.01
N PRO A 191 -9.40 1.18 -9.99
CA PRO A 191 -9.07 0.41 -11.19
C PRO A 191 -10.32 0.02 -12.00
N VAL A 192 -11.30 0.93 -12.10
CA VAL A 192 -12.50 0.72 -12.92
C VAL A 192 -12.13 0.89 -14.38
N ARG A 193 -12.18 -0.23 -15.12
CA ARG A 193 -11.84 -0.30 -16.54
C ARG A 193 -13.08 -0.15 -17.42
N TYR A 194 -12.90 0.50 -18.56
CA TYR A 194 -13.95 0.76 -19.55
C TYR A 194 -13.58 0.18 -20.91
N VAL A 195 -14.59 -0.16 -21.71
CA VAL A 195 -14.41 -0.47 -23.13
C VAL A 195 -13.84 0.78 -23.82
N PHE A 196 -12.84 0.58 -24.70
CA PHE A 196 -12.09 1.66 -25.33
C PHE A 196 -13.02 2.70 -26.00
N GLY A 197 -12.77 3.99 -25.74
CA GLY A 197 -13.57 5.09 -26.28
C GLY A 197 -14.98 5.23 -25.68
N THR A 198 -15.35 4.44 -24.67
CA THR A 198 -16.69 4.47 -24.08
C THR A 198 -16.67 4.64 -22.55
N ALA A 199 -17.86 4.78 -21.98
CA ALA A 199 -18.14 4.71 -20.55
C ALA A 199 -18.77 3.36 -20.13
N GLU A 200 -18.77 2.35 -21.00
CA GLU A 200 -19.22 1.00 -20.66
C GLU A 200 -18.12 0.26 -19.87
N PHE A 201 -18.47 -0.37 -18.75
CA PHE A 201 -17.50 -1.14 -17.98
C PHE A 201 -17.07 -2.41 -18.72
N THR A 202 -15.80 -2.79 -18.59
CA THR A 202 -15.41 -4.18 -18.87
C THR A 202 -15.90 -5.10 -17.74
N PRO A 203 -15.90 -6.44 -17.91
CA PRO A 203 -16.19 -7.36 -16.81
C PRO A 203 -15.31 -7.12 -15.57
N GLU A 204 -14.03 -6.81 -15.78
CA GLU A 204 -13.07 -6.45 -14.73
C GLU A 204 -13.43 -5.10 -14.10
N GLY A 205 -13.81 -4.11 -14.91
CA GLY A 205 -14.25 -2.80 -14.43
C GLY A 205 -15.49 -2.88 -13.57
N LEU A 206 -16.46 -3.71 -13.94
CA LEU A 206 -17.65 -3.98 -13.14
C LEU A 206 -17.28 -4.63 -11.80
N GLN A 207 -16.30 -5.53 -11.76
CA GLN A 207 -15.81 -6.08 -10.50
C GLN A 207 -15.15 -4.99 -9.63
N SER A 208 -14.31 -4.13 -10.20
CA SER A 208 -13.73 -2.99 -9.48
C SER A 208 -14.79 -2.03 -8.95
N ALA A 209 -15.88 -1.81 -9.69
CA ALA A 209 -17.01 -0.98 -9.25
C ALA A 209 -17.76 -1.62 -8.07
N LYS A 210 -17.96 -2.95 -8.07
CA LYS A 210 -18.49 -3.71 -6.92
C LYS A 210 -17.60 -3.56 -5.69
N ASP A 211 -16.29 -3.68 -5.88
CA ASP A 211 -15.32 -3.57 -4.78
C ASP A 211 -15.35 -2.15 -4.19
N LEU A 212 -15.42 -1.13 -5.03
CA LEU A 212 -15.59 0.26 -4.59
C LEU A 212 -16.90 0.46 -3.81
N PHE A 213 -18.00 -0.13 -4.27
CA PHE A 213 -19.27 -0.06 -3.55
C PHE A 213 -19.17 -0.66 -2.13
N GLU A 214 -18.57 -1.84 -1.97
CA GLU A 214 -18.35 -2.42 -0.64
C GLU A 214 -17.45 -1.53 0.23
N CYS A 215 -16.48 -0.84 -0.37
CA CYS A 215 -15.68 0.15 0.34
C CYS A 215 -16.50 1.34 0.84
N LEU A 216 -17.34 1.92 -0.01
CA LEU A 216 -18.20 3.05 0.34
C LEU A 216 -19.27 2.67 1.36
N LYS A 217 -19.78 1.43 1.33
CA LYS A 217 -20.71 0.88 2.32
C LYS A 217 -20.08 0.75 3.71
N SER A 218 -18.79 0.42 3.76
CA SER A 218 -18.02 0.37 5.02
C SER A 218 -17.70 1.78 5.54
N ALA A 219 -17.18 2.64 4.67
CA ALA A 219 -16.74 4.00 5.03
C ALA A 219 -17.90 4.99 5.26
N LYS A 220 -19.04 4.78 4.61
CA LYS A 220 -20.27 5.60 4.65
C LYS A 220 -20.01 7.10 4.50
N PRO A 221 -19.25 7.56 3.48
CA PRO A 221 -19.10 8.99 3.27
C PRO A 221 -20.47 9.62 2.94
N PRO A 222 -20.77 10.82 3.47
CA PRO A 222 -22.03 11.51 3.17
C PRO A 222 -22.07 12.04 1.73
N ALA A 223 -20.90 12.34 1.16
CA ALA A 223 -20.73 12.82 -0.19
C ALA A 223 -19.47 12.22 -0.83
N ILE A 224 -19.49 12.02 -2.15
CA ILE A 224 -18.31 11.68 -2.95
C ILE A 224 -18.20 12.57 -4.18
N THR A 225 -16.98 12.84 -4.62
CA THR A 225 -16.71 13.33 -5.98
C THR A 225 -16.03 12.23 -6.78
N LEU A 226 -16.59 11.90 -7.94
CA LEU A 226 -15.97 10.98 -8.89
C LEU A 226 -15.31 11.81 -9.99
N ILE A 227 -13.99 11.67 -10.12
CA ILE A 227 -13.17 12.46 -11.03
C ILE A 227 -12.68 11.54 -12.13
N GLY A 228 -13.21 11.72 -13.34
CA GLY A 228 -12.79 10.93 -14.50
C GLY A 228 -11.58 11.52 -15.19
N HIS A 229 -10.72 10.63 -15.69
CA HIS A 229 -9.53 10.97 -16.47
C HIS A 229 -9.45 10.11 -17.75
N THR A 230 -8.74 10.62 -18.75
CA THR A 230 -8.39 9.90 -19.99
C THR A 230 -6.89 9.95 -20.22
N ASP A 231 -6.41 9.09 -21.11
CA ASP A 231 -5.09 9.26 -21.72
C ASP A 231 -5.13 10.42 -22.75
N PRO A 232 -3.99 10.84 -23.32
CA PRO A 232 -3.94 12.00 -24.22
C PRO A 232 -4.39 11.68 -25.66
N VAL A 233 -4.93 10.49 -25.93
CA VAL A 233 -5.33 10.09 -27.30
C VAL A 233 -6.70 10.66 -27.65
N GLY A 234 -6.74 11.70 -28.48
CA GLY A 234 -7.98 12.32 -28.95
C GLY A 234 -7.92 13.84 -28.94
N THR A 235 -9.07 14.49 -29.06
CA THR A 235 -9.19 15.93 -28.80
C THR A 235 -9.55 16.16 -27.34
N THR A 236 -9.15 17.30 -26.80
CA THR A 236 -9.44 17.69 -25.41
C THR A 236 -10.94 17.73 -25.13
N GLU A 237 -11.76 18.17 -26.09
CA GLU A 237 -13.23 18.17 -25.94
C GLU A 237 -13.79 16.75 -25.85
N ALA A 238 -13.30 15.83 -26.68
CA ALA A 238 -13.71 14.43 -26.66
C ALA A 238 -13.29 13.74 -25.35
N ASN A 239 -12.06 13.96 -24.92
CA ASN A 239 -11.52 13.45 -23.67
C ASN A 239 -12.26 14.01 -22.45
N LYS A 240 -12.58 15.30 -22.45
CA LYS A 240 -13.39 15.93 -21.41
C LYS A 240 -14.75 15.27 -21.31
N ALA A 241 -15.47 15.15 -22.42
CA ALA A 241 -16.79 14.52 -22.45
C ALA A 241 -16.74 13.04 -22.00
N LEU A 242 -15.75 12.28 -22.49
CA LEU A 242 -15.56 10.88 -22.12
C LEU A 242 -15.25 10.70 -20.63
N SER A 243 -14.42 11.57 -20.06
CA SER A 243 -14.08 11.54 -18.64
C SER A 243 -15.29 11.81 -17.73
N ILE A 244 -16.16 12.75 -18.11
CA ILE A 244 -17.43 13.01 -17.39
C ILE A 244 -18.33 11.77 -17.46
N ALA A 245 -18.54 11.22 -18.66
CA ALA A 245 -19.41 10.08 -18.86
C ALA A 245 -18.97 8.84 -18.05
N ARG A 246 -17.65 8.61 -17.91
CA ARG A 246 -17.11 7.54 -17.06
C ARG A 246 -17.40 7.77 -15.57
N ALA A 247 -17.19 8.99 -15.08
CA ALA A 247 -17.50 9.34 -13.70
C ALA A 247 -19.00 9.19 -13.40
N GLU A 248 -19.88 9.62 -14.32
CA GLU A 248 -21.33 9.46 -14.20
C GLU A 248 -21.76 7.99 -14.26
N ALA A 249 -21.19 7.18 -15.17
CA ALA A 249 -21.48 5.75 -15.24
C ALA A 249 -21.16 5.04 -13.92
N LEU A 250 -20.01 5.35 -13.31
CA LEU A 250 -19.65 4.85 -11.98
C LEU A 250 -20.60 5.37 -10.89
N ALA A 251 -20.99 6.65 -10.94
CA ALA A 251 -21.95 7.21 -9.98
C ALA A 251 -23.30 6.47 -10.02
N HIS A 252 -23.87 6.30 -11.22
CA HIS A 252 -25.15 5.62 -11.41
C HIS A 252 -25.07 4.18 -10.92
N TYR A 253 -24.00 3.46 -11.25
CA TYR A 253 -23.78 2.12 -10.72
C TYR A 253 -23.77 2.08 -9.18
N LEU A 254 -23.05 2.99 -8.53
CA LEU A 254 -22.96 3.04 -7.07
C LEU A 254 -24.31 3.36 -6.41
N VAL A 255 -25.09 4.28 -6.99
CA VAL A 255 -26.44 4.62 -6.52
C VAL A 255 -27.39 3.44 -6.69
N ASP A 256 -27.38 2.78 -7.85
CA ASP A 256 -28.20 1.60 -8.12
C ASP A 256 -27.83 0.43 -7.19
N ALA A 257 -26.55 0.31 -6.83
CA ALA A 257 -26.08 -0.65 -5.83
C ALA A 257 -26.49 -0.29 -4.39
N GLY A 258 -26.91 0.96 -4.13
CA GLY A 258 -27.46 1.40 -2.85
C GLY A 258 -26.59 2.39 -2.07
N TYR A 259 -25.66 3.11 -2.71
CA TYR A 259 -24.92 4.19 -2.05
C TYR A 259 -25.89 5.35 -1.71
N PRO A 260 -26.09 5.69 -0.43
CA PRO A 260 -27.14 6.64 -0.01
C PRO A 260 -26.67 8.09 0.01
N GLY A 261 -25.37 8.34 -0.15
CA GLY A 261 -24.79 9.68 -0.08
C GLY A 261 -24.99 10.47 -1.37
N THR A 262 -24.68 11.76 -1.32
CA THR A 262 -24.66 12.60 -2.52
C THR A 262 -23.41 12.32 -3.35
N TRP A 263 -23.47 12.61 -4.65
CA TRP A 263 -22.34 12.45 -5.54
C TRP A 263 -22.23 13.62 -6.52
N ILE A 264 -21.01 13.89 -6.96
CA ILE A 264 -20.68 14.85 -8.02
C ILE A 264 -19.76 14.14 -9.01
N ALA A 265 -20.01 14.29 -10.31
CA ALA A 265 -19.11 13.85 -11.36
C ALA A 265 -18.31 15.03 -11.92
N VAL A 266 -17.00 14.87 -12.04
CA VAL A 266 -16.10 15.88 -12.62
C VAL A 266 -15.24 15.20 -13.70
N GLY A 267 -15.21 15.76 -14.90
CA GLY A 267 -14.30 15.30 -15.93
C GLY A 267 -13.04 16.16 -16.01
N LYS A 268 -11.88 15.51 -16.03
CA LYS A 268 -10.58 16.17 -16.25
C LYS A 268 -9.99 15.91 -17.64
N GLY A 269 -10.57 15.00 -18.42
CA GLY A 269 -9.94 14.54 -19.66
C GLY A 269 -8.49 14.14 -19.40
N GLU A 270 -7.60 14.62 -20.25
CA GLU A 270 -6.15 14.42 -20.17
C GLU A 270 -5.41 15.47 -19.32
N GLU A 271 -6.10 16.45 -18.73
CA GLU A 271 -5.50 17.63 -18.07
C GLU A 271 -4.68 17.28 -16.81
N GLU A 272 -4.97 16.14 -16.18
CA GLU A 272 -4.35 15.68 -14.93
C GLU A 272 -3.83 14.23 -15.07
N PRO A 273 -2.69 14.04 -15.78
CA PRO A 273 -2.09 12.72 -15.96
C PRO A 273 -1.69 12.13 -14.61
N PHE A 274 -1.78 10.81 -14.50
CA PHE A 274 -1.35 10.10 -13.30
C PHE A 274 0.14 10.32 -13.11
N LYS A 275 0.54 10.61 -11.87
CA LYS A 275 1.95 10.79 -11.51
C LYS A 275 2.40 9.50 -10.83
N PRO A 276 3.05 8.56 -11.52
CA PRO A 276 3.63 7.41 -10.84
C PRO A 276 4.80 7.82 -9.95
N ASP A 277 5.14 6.95 -8.99
CA ASP A 277 6.32 7.10 -8.13
C ASP A 277 7.63 7.12 -8.96
N ASP A 278 7.68 6.33 -10.03
CA ASP A 278 8.74 6.36 -11.03
C ASP A 278 8.18 6.22 -12.46
N PRO A 279 8.00 7.32 -13.20
CA PRO A 279 7.52 7.27 -14.58
C PRO A 279 8.42 6.46 -15.51
N SER A 280 9.73 6.37 -15.23
CA SER A 280 10.68 5.64 -16.08
C SER A 280 10.56 4.10 -15.96
N ALA A 281 9.81 3.61 -14.97
CA ALA A 281 9.51 2.19 -14.82
C ALA A 281 8.49 1.67 -15.84
N TYR A 282 7.80 2.58 -16.54
CA TYR A 282 6.68 2.28 -17.41
C TYR A 282 6.95 2.66 -18.86
N ASP A 283 6.43 1.86 -19.78
CA ASP A 283 6.29 2.28 -21.17
C ASP A 283 5.08 3.21 -21.33
N GLU A 284 4.98 3.85 -22.50
CA GLU A 284 3.90 4.78 -22.83
C GLU A 284 2.51 4.12 -22.69
N ALA A 285 2.38 2.86 -23.11
CA ALA A 285 1.12 2.14 -23.02
C ALA A 285 0.64 1.96 -21.58
N MET A 286 1.57 1.67 -20.66
CA MET A 286 1.29 1.57 -19.24
C MET A 286 1.02 2.94 -18.61
N LEU A 287 1.74 4.01 -18.99
CA LEU A 287 1.42 5.36 -18.52
C LEU A 287 -0.01 5.77 -18.91
N HIS A 288 -0.41 5.53 -20.17
CA HIS A 288 -1.78 5.76 -20.62
C HIS A 288 -2.79 4.88 -19.85
N GLN A 289 -2.41 3.66 -19.45
CA GLN A 289 -3.25 2.82 -18.60
C GLN A 289 -3.47 3.42 -17.21
N LEU A 290 -2.45 4.03 -16.61
CA LEU A 290 -2.59 4.74 -15.35
C LEU A 290 -3.46 6.00 -15.50
N ASP A 291 -3.40 6.68 -16.64
CA ASP A 291 -4.22 7.85 -16.94
C ASP A 291 -5.72 7.54 -17.05
N ARG A 292 -6.07 6.40 -17.68
CA ARG A 292 -7.45 5.93 -17.83
C ARG A 292 -8.05 5.42 -16.52
N ARG A 293 -8.38 6.34 -15.63
CA ARG A 293 -8.88 6.06 -14.28
C ARG A 293 -10.07 6.93 -13.90
N VAL A 294 -10.76 6.52 -12.83
CA VAL A 294 -11.63 7.40 -12.05
C VAL A 294 -11.08 7.47 -10.62
N GLU A 295 -10.96 8.67 -10.08
CA GLU A 295 -10.63 8.89 -8.68
C GLU A 295 -11.91 9.09 -7.87
N VAL A 296 -11.98 8.52 -6.67
CA VAL A 296 -13.02 8.80 -5.69
C VAL A 296 -12.45 9.74 -4.63
N ASP A 297 -13.09 10.89 -4.44
CA ASP A 297 -12.79 11.85 -3.38
C ASP A 297 -13.90 11.83 -2.33
N VAL A 298 -13.53 11.54 -1.08
CA VAL A 298 -14.42 11.51 0.09
C VAL A 298 -14.19 12.71 1.03
N GLY A 299 -13.37 13.68 0.62
CA GLY A 299 -12.94 14.81 1.45
C GLY A 299 -13.87 16.02 1.45
N ASN A 300 -15.08 15.90 0.91
CA ASN A 300 -16.10 16.95 0.83
C ASN A 300 -16.87 17.14 2.15
#